data_AF-A0A950Y4I7-F1
#
_entry.id   AF-A0A950Y4I7-F1
#
_cell.length_a   1.000
_cell.length_b   1.000
_cell.length_c   1.000
_cell.angle_alpha   90.00
_cell.angle_beta   90.00
_cell.angle_gamma   90.00
#
_symmetry.space_group_name_H-M   'P 1'
#
loop_
_entity.id
_entity.type
_entity.pdbx_description
1 polymer ?
#
loop_
_entity_poly.entity_id
_entity_poly.type
_entity_poly.pdbx_seq_one_letter_code
_entity_poly.pdbx_strand_id
1 'polypeptide(L)' 'TADGEAQRDDEEFSYVAAWGYRGYGNREDLSKEPLEFQYVHPSQRSYK' A
#
# COMPACT_ATOMS: atom_id res chain seq x y z
N THR A 1 10.07 -11.32 9.91
CA THR A 1 11.01 -12.40 9.56
C THR A 1 11.53 -13.06 10.83
N ALA A 2 12.42 -14.06 10.71
CA ALA A 2 13.07 -14.73 11.86
C ALA A 2 13.77 -13.76 12.85
N ASP A 3 14.06 -12.52 12.42
CA ASP A 3 14.66 -11.45 13.22
C ASP A 3 13.70 -10.27 13.54
N GLY A 4 12.38 -10.46 13.41
CA GLY A 4 11.40 -9.43 13.77
C GLY A 4 11.32 -8.22 12.83
N GLU A 5 11.97 -8.27 11.67
CA GLU A 5 11.88 -7.17 10.69
C GLU A 5 10.47 -7.09 10.08
N ALA A 6 10.01 -5.85 9.85
CA ALA A 6 8.77 -5.55 9.16
C ALA A 6 8.82 -6.07 7.72
N GLN A 7 7.91 -6.98 7.39
CA GLN A 7 7.75 -7.48 6.03
C GLN A 7 6.70 -6.65 5.31
N ARG A 8 7.07 -6.09 4.16
CA ARG A 8 6.14 -5.43 3.26
C ARG A 8 5.44 -6.51 2.42
N ASP A 9 4.12 -6.40 2.31
CA ASP A 9 3.30 -7.26 1.46
C ASP A 9 2.96 -6.49 0.19
N ASP A 10 3.79 -6.69 -0.83
CA ASP A 10 3.63 -6.07 -2.14
C ASP A 10 2.58 -6.80 -3.00
N GLU A 11 2.10 -7.98 -2.61
CA GLU A 11 1.04 -8.71 -3.34
C GLU A 11 -0.34 -8.10 -3.07
N GLU A 12 -0.64 -7.81 -1.80
CA GLU A 12 -1.95 -7.26 -1.42
C GLU A 12 -1.99 -5.73 -1.38
N PHE A 13 -0.85 -5.05 -1.15
CA PHE A 13 -0.82 -3.61 -0.82
C PHE A 13 0.00 -2.73 -1.78
N SER A 14 0.29 -3.19 -3.00
CA SER A 14 0.90 -2.37 -4.06
C SER A 14 -0.11 -1.42 -4.74
N TYR A 15 -0.67 -0.48 -3.98
CA TYR A 15 -1.62 0.51 -4.49
C TYR A 15 -1.52 1.84 -3.75
N VAL A 16 -1.97 2.92 -4.39
CA VAL A 16 -2.27 4.19 -3.70
C VAL A 16 -3.75 4.21 -3.34
N ALA A 17 -4.08 4.81 -2.19
CA ALA A 17 -5.45 4.94 -1.76
C ALA A 17 -5.75 6.31 -1.21
N ALA A 18 -6.97 6.78 -1.45
CA ALA A 18 -7.49 8.03 -0.95
C ALA A 18 -8.90 7.82 -0.38
N TRP A 19 -9.14 8.38 0.80
CA TRP A 19 -10.47 8.45 1.37
C TRP A 19 -11.17 9.73 0.93
N GLY A 20 -12.26 9.59 0.20
CA GLY A 20 -13.15 10.67 -0.21
C GLY A 20 -14.14 11.01 0.90
N TYR A 21 -14.17 12.29 1.30
CA TYR A 21 -15.22 12.80 2.18
C TYR A 21 -16.52 12.98 1.40
N ARG A 22 -17.61 12.36 1.89
CA ARG A 22 -18.93 12.37 1.23
C ARG A 22 -19.99 13.18 2.01
N GLY A 23 -19.58 13.98 2.98
CA GLY A 23 -20.50 14.74 3.85
C GLY A 23 -20.75 14.07 5.20
N TYR A 24 -21.30 14.83 6.16
CA TYR A 24 -21.54 14.36 7.52
C TYR A 24 -22.61 13.26 7.56
N GLY A 25 -22.32 12.15 8.24
CA GLY A 25 -23.22 10.99 8.34
C GLY A 25 -23.20 10.06 7.13
N ASN A 26 -22.48 10.41 6.06
CA ASN A 26 -22.26 9.52 4.91
C ASN A 26 -20.99 8.70 5.11
N ARG A 27 -21.01 7.47 4.60
CA ARG A 27 -19.82 6.63 4.58
C ARG A 27 -18.78 7.23 3.64
N GLU A 28 -17.54 7.23 4.12
CA GLU A 28 -16.36 7.59 3.36
C GLU A 28 -16.16 6.64 2.16
N ASP A 29 -15.59 7.19 1.09
CA ASP A 29 -15.33 6.42 -0.14
C ASP A 29 -13.85 6.07 -0.24
N LEU A 30 -13.51 4.79 -0.44
CA LEU A 30 -12.11 4.37 -0.60
C LEU A 30 -11.80 4.19 -2.08
N SER A 31 -11.10 5.16 -2.65
CA SER A 31 -10.51 4.99 -3.98
C SER A 31 -9.16 4.31 -3.85
N LYS A 32 -8.92 3.25 -4.63
CA LYS A 32 -7.64 2.55 -4.73
C LYS A 32 -7.20 2.48 -6.19
N GLU A 33 -5.93 2.77 -6.45
CA GLU A 33 -5.33 2.65 -7.78
C GLU A 33 -4.06 1.79 -7.69
N PRO A 34 -3.95 0.70 -8.49
CA PRO A 34 -2.79 -0.19 -8.43
C PRO A 34 -1.53 0.51 -8.92
N LEU A 35 -0.40 0.22 -8.27
CA LEU A 35 0.92 0.71 -8.69
C LEU A 35 1.59 -0.31 -9.62
N GLU A 36 1.87 0.11 -10.85
CA GLU A 36 2.62 -0.69 -11.82
C GLU A 36 4.08 -0.23 -11.93
N PHE A 37 5.00 -1.14 -11.64
CA PHE A 37 6.44 -0.88 -11.70
C PHE A 37 7.06 -1.52 -12.95
N GLN A 38 7.16 -0.75 -14.04
CA GLN A 38 7.65 -1.29 -15.34
C GLN A 38 9.18 -1.31 -15.48
N TYR A 39 9.89 -0.44 -14.76
CA TYR A 39 11.34 -0.25 -14.94
C TYR A 39 12.16 -0.58 -13.68
N VAL A 40 11.60 -0.36 -12.49
CA VAL A 40 12.27 -0.60 -11.22
C VAL A 40 11.32 -1.36 -10.31
N HIS A 41 11.59 -2.63 -10.10
CA HIS A 41 10.76 -3.49 -9.27
C HIS A 41 11.08 -3.28 -7.77
N PRO A 42 10.07 -3.39 -6.88
CA PRO A 42 10.28 -3.28 -5.44
C PRO A 42 11.25 -4.37 -4.96
N SER A 43 12.19 -3.99 -4.10
CA SER A 43 13.04 -4.94 -3.37
C SER A 43 12.75 -4.87 -1.87
N GLN A 44 13.05 -5.96 -1.17
CA GLN A 44 12.98 -6.02 0.27
C GLN A 44 14.19 -5.26 0.86
N ARG A 45 13.94 -4.30 1.74
CA ARG A 45 15.00 -3.58 2.45
C ARG A 45 15.50 -4.45 3.60
N SER A 46 16.82 -4.58 3.74
CA SER A 46 17.47 -5.16 4.91
C SER A 46 18.17 -4.05 5.68
N TYR A 47 18.05 -4.03 7.01
CA TYR A 47 18.66 -3.02 7.86
C TYR A 47 19.97 -3.50 8.52
N LYS A 48 20.56 -4.57 7.97
CA LYS A 48 21.80 -5.17 8.47
C LYS A 48 23.06 -4.42 8.01
#